data_AF-A0A517N2X3-F1
#
_entry.id   AF-A0A517N2X3-F1
#
_cell.length_a   1.000
_cell.length_b   1.000
_cell.length_c   1.000
_cell.angle_alpha   90.00
_cell.angle_beta   90.00
_cell.angle_gamma   90.00
#
_symmetry.space_group_name_H-M   'P 1'
#
loop_
_entity.id
_entity.type
_entity.pdbx_description
1 polymer ?
#
loop_
_entity_poly.entity_id
_entity_poly.type
_entity_poly.pdbx_seq_one_letter_code
_entity_poly.pdbx_strand_id
1 'polypeptide(L)'
;MKKTVLGLLSIACLAVLCSSQALGQNKYIPNNDSPVDWNSAEWRGASGEFYFNPPGTSSSDHAVILGGSFSGSVIDPSDDVVINLDGEAGLGLGTKNQINYLQIARYAGIAVQTNSTTFNVLGTGSSTFQVHGNLEVGRDNFGVATYNQTGGDTDFAAGGGLTQINADNGLFEISGGTSRINRTKISGNISNVGTSATGLNKLKVSGGELTVGKGAFVDIAMFEGSTIDVTGGKFIGNGSVSDGLRIDDRSYVGAGDRRATINVSGGSMTGIDDLRGPIVNVTGGSFIVGDGLQTPGGGGPDFDRTILNVSPWVAPPGLHTEFTLSDSGKVVFPVFPNGEAAYFDVKNNADLDLSGGTVELDFTNAPPLAIGQKFTLIRASGLIEPTVSTDNIAPPPGFAWDFTNFVAPDYRLDVIAATAGIPGDFTGEGDVDGADFLTWQRGESTNGATPGDLQLFQDNYGTTASTAVATSVPEPTSALLLVIGMMFVGNRSSKKS
;
A
#
# COMPACT_ATOMS: atom_id res chain seq x y z
N MET A 1 -49.58 79.20 -40.40
CA MET A 1 -49.75 78.16 -41.44
C MET A 1 -50.12 76.86 -40.72
N LYS A 2 -51.40 76.68 -40.36
CA LYS A 2 -52.48 75.90 -41.03
C LYS A 2 -52.47 74.39 -40.70
N LYS A 3 -53.63 73.93 -40.18
CA LYS A 3 -54.13 72.57 -39.77
C LYS A 3 -53.85 72.24 -38.28
N THR A 4 -54.77 72.26 -37.30
CA THR A 4 -56.22 71.87 -37.22
C THR A 4 -56.39 70.38 -37.56
N VAL A 5 -56.90 69.42 -36.77
CA VAL A 5 -57.76 69.46 -35.56
C VAL A 5 -58.01 68.02 -34.98
N LEU A 6 -58.54 67.94 -33.74
CA LEU A 6 -59.33 66.85 -33.07
C LEU A 6 -58.61 65.66 -32.39
N GLY A 7 -58.94 65.22 -31.16
CA GLY A 7 -59.99 65.60 -30.22
C GLY A 7 -59.87 64.80 -28.89
N LEU A 8 -60.37 65.39 -27.81
CA LEU A 8 -60.46 64.85 -26.44
C LEU A 8 -61.39 63.63 -26.34
N LEU A 9 -61.13 62.71 -25.40
CA LEU A 9 -62.06 62.45 -24.28
C LEU A 9 -61.43 61.58 -23.17
N SER A 10 -61.66 62.05 -21.94
CA SER A 10 -61.47 61.39 -20.64
C SER A 10 -62.61 60.40 -20.37
N ILE A 11 -62.39 59.36 -19.55
CA ILE A 11 -63.14 59.05 -18.31
C ILE A 11 -62.95 57.58 -17.87
N ALA A 12 -62.75 57.49 -16.55
CA ALA A 12 -62.60 56.39 -15.61
C ALA A 12 -63.40 55.06 -15.76
N CYS A 13 -62.77 54.02 -15.17
CA CYS A 13 -63.31 52.89 -14.42
C CYS A 13 -64.30 51.92 -15.11
N LEU A 14 -63.82 50.70 -15.37
CA LEU A 14 -64.59 49.48 -15.07
C LEU A 14 -63.66 48.38 -14.56
N ALA A 15 -64.15 47.65 -13.56
CA ALA A 15 -63.43 46.77 -12.68
C ALA A 15 -63.63 45.27 -13.07
N VAL A 16 -62.60 44.47 -12.79
CA VAL A 16 -62.67 43.10 -12.20
C VAL A 16 -62.92 41.88 -13.13
N LEU A 17 -61.99 40.91 -12.98
CA LEU A 17 -61.95 39.46 -13.29
C LEU A 17 -61.62 38.98 -14.73
N CYS A 18 -60.37 38.58 -14.97
CA CYS A 18 -59.96 37.16 -14.88
C CYS A 18 -58.43 36.97 -15.02
N SER A 19 -57.96 35.94 -14.36
CA SER A 19 -56.60 35.49 -14.03
C SER A 19 -55.74 34.94 -15.18
N SER A 20 -54.41 35.15 -15.14
CA SER A 20 -53.39 34.07 -15.14
C SER A 20 -51.96 34.62 -15.02
N GLN A 21 -51.09 33.82 -14.40
CA GLN A 21 -49.76 34.10 -13.89
C GLN A 21 -48.67 34.11 -14.99
N ALA A 22 -47.64 34.93 -14.81
CA ALA A 22 -46.26 34.62 -15.22
C ALA A 22 -45.27 35.50 -14.44
N LEU A 23 -44.68 34.92 -13.39
CA LEU A 23 -43.51 35.46 -12.69
C LEU A 23 -42.26 35.23 -13.55
N GLY A 24 -41.68 36.30 -14.07
CA GLY A 24 -40.34 36.29 -14.67
C GLY A 24 -39.30 36.66 -13.62
N GLN A 25 -38.50 35.69 -13.20
CA GLN A 25 -37.34 35.91 -12.34
C GLN A 25 -36.27 36.69 -13.10
N ASN A 26 -35.92 37.88 -12.59
CA ASN A 26 -34.70 38.57 -12.97
C ASN A 26 -33.50 37.85 -12.35
N LYS A 27 -32.74 37.18 -13.22
CA LYS A 27 -31.43 36.58 -12.93
C LYS A 27 -30.44 37.70 -12.63
N TYR A 28 -30.21 37.97 -11.36
CA TYR A 28 -29.15 38.86 -10.89
C TYR A 28 -27.82 38.10 -10.97
N ILE A 29 -26.88 38.57 -11.80
CA ILE A 29 -25.51 38.06 -11.87
C ILE A 29 -24.63 39.11 -11.18
N PRO A 30 -24.12 38.90 -9.97
CA PRO A 30 -23.11 39.77 -9.39
C PRO A 30 -21.76 39.50 -10.07
N ASN A 31 -21.06 40.57 -10.42
CA ASN A 31 -19.67 40.55 -10.87
C ASN A 31 -18.77 40.22 -9.66
N ASN A 32 -17.99 39.13 -9.74
CA ASN A 32 -17.32 38.48 -8.61
C ASN A 32 -15.81 38.79 -8.56
N ASP A 33 -15.45 39.93 -7.97
CA ASP A 33 -14.05 40.33 -7.69
C ASP A 33 -13.84 40.81 -6.23
N SER A 34 -14.74 40.45 -5.30
CA SER A 34 -14.56 40.77 -3.87
C SER A 34 -15.02 39.61 -2.98
N PRO A 35 -14.37 39.37 -1.82
CA PRO A 35 -14.77 38.29 -0.92
C PRO A 35 -16.15 38.60 -0.35
N VAL A 36 -17.19 38.03 -0.95
CA VAL A 36 -18.54 38.08 -0.40
C VAL A 36 -18.64 36.97 0.64
N ASP A 37 -18.93 37.35 1.88
CA ASP A 37 -19.36 36.43 2.94
C ASP A 37 -20.58 35.63 2.45
N TRP A 38 -20.43 34.31 2.31
CA TRP A 38 -21.48 33.37 1.91
C TRP A 38 -22.49 33.08 3.04
N ASN A 39 -22.96 34.11 3.75
CA ASN A 39 -23.74 33.98 4.98
C ASN A 39 -25.27 33.82 4.78
N SER A 40 -25.80 33.51 3.58
CA SER A 40 -27.27 33.50 3.44
C SER A 40 -27.91 32.57 2.39
N ALA A 41 -27.21 31.58 1.84
CA ALA A 41 -27.84 30.61 0.94
C ALA A 41 -27.73 29.18 1.49
N GLU A 42 -28.46 28.90 2.56
CA GLU A 42 -28.69 27.54 3.05
C GLU A 42 -29.60 26.79 2.05
N TRP A 43 -29.07 25.80 1.35
CA TRP A 43 -29.89 24.82 0.65
C TRP A 43 -30.13 23.63 1.60
N ARG A 44 -31.30 23.61 2.22
CA ARG A 44 -31.78 22.46 3.00
C ARG A 44 -32.48 21.48 2.07
N GLY A 45 -32.00 20.24 2.05
CA GLY A 45 -32.71 19.13 1.42
C GLY A 45 -34.02 18.80 2.15
N ALA A 46 -34.93 18.07 1.50
CA ALA A 46 -36.20 17.66 2.10
C ALA A 46 -36.04 16.74 3.34
N SER A 47 -34.85 16.17 3.54
CA SER A 47 -34.43 15.32 4.66
C SER A 47 -33.69 16.07 5.78
N GLY A 48 -33.48 17.39 5.69
CA GLY A 48 -32.70 18.15 6.68
C GLY A 48 -31.19 18.23 6.38
N GLU A 49 -30.72 17.56 5.31
CA GLU A 49 -29.33 17.60 4.87
C GLU A 49 -28.89 19.01 4.41
N PHE A 50 -27.69 19.41 4.82
CA PHE A 50 -27.04 20.63 4.35
C PHE A 50 -26.18 20.34 3.13
N TYR A 51 -26.51 20.94 1.98
CA TYR A 51 -25.73 20.81 0.75
C TYR A 51 -24.89 22.05 0.50
N PHE A 52 -23.57 21.88 0.44
CA PHE A 52 -22.64 22.88 -0.07
C PHE A 52 -22.15 22.45 -1.46
N ASN A 53 -22.63 23.11 -2.51
CA ASN A 53 -22.11 22.97 -3.86
C ASN A 53 -21.58 24.34 -4.34
N PRO A 54 -20.27 24.62 -4.28
CA PRO A 54 -19.73 25.89 -4.72
C PRO A 54 -19.96 26.06 -6.24
N PRO A 55 -20.68 27.10 -6.70
CA PRO A 55 -20.91 27.29 -8.12
C PRO A 55 -19.72 28.00 -8.78
N GLY A 56 -18.94 27.28 -9.57
CA GLY A 56 -18.17 27.86 -10.68
C GLY A 56 -16.65 27.69 -10.65
N THR A 57 -16.06 27.92 -11.83
CA THR A 57 -14.68 27.65 -12.26
C THR A 57 -13.60 28.56 -11.64
N SER A 58 -13.80 29.07 -10.43
CA SER A 58 -12.91 30.02 -9.77
C SER A 58 -11.89 29.28 -8.89
N SER A 59 -10.61 29.62 -9.01
CA SER A 59 -9.48 28.87 -8.41
C SER A 59 -9.28 29.09 -6.89
N SER A 60 -10.23 29.70 -6.19
CA SER A 60 -10.07 30.08 -4.78
C SER A 60 -11.41 30.35 -4.11
N ASP A 61 -12.20 29.30 -3.91
CA ASP A 61 -13.44 29.40 -3.14
C ASP A 61 -13.15 29.08 -1.66
N HIS A 62 -13.35 30.07 -0.78
CA HIS A 62 -13.24 29.89 0.66
C HIS A 62 -14.60 29.44 1.22
N ALA A 63 -14.77 28.14 1.46
CA ALA A 63 -15.91 27.63 2.21
C ALA A 63 -15.57 27.65 3.71
N VAL A 64 -15.98 28.70 4.42
CA VAL A 64 -15.82 28.78 5.88
C VAL A 64 -17.12 28.35 6.56
N ILE A 65 -17.14 27.14 7.12
CA ILE A 65 -18.21 26.74 8.06
C ILE A 65 -17.82 27.31 9.43
N LEU A 66 -18.19 28.55 9.71
CA LEU A 66 -18.04 29.12 11.05
C LEU A 66 -19.13 28.54 11.96
N GLY A 67 -18.73 27.67 12.89
CA GLY A 67 -19.49 27.40 14.11
C GLY A 67 -19.50 28.63 15.02
N GLY A 68 -20.13 29.72 14.58
CA GLY A 68 -20.35 30.90 15.39
C GLY A 68 -21.37 30.61 16.49
N SER A 69 -21.18 31.18 17.67
CA SER A 69 -22.16 31.15 18.76
C SER A 69 -23.44 31.89 18.36
N PHE A 70 -24.34 31.20 17.66
CA PHE A 70 -25.74 31.57 17.62
C PHE A 70 -26.43 30.91 18.81
N SER A 71 -27.31 31.62 19.51
CA SER A 71 -28.14 31.08 20.59
C SER A 71 -29.26 30.17 20.06
N GLY A 72 -28.92 29.30 19.11
CA GLY A 72 -29.74 28.32 18.42
C GLY A 72 -28.78 27.49 17.56
N SER A 73 -28.56 26.23 17.96
CA SER A 73 -27.73 25.29 17.19
C SER A 73 -28.29 25.19 15.77
N VAL A 74 -27.51 25.55 14.75
CA VAL A 74 -27.95 25.50 13.34
C VAL A 74 -27.92 24.06 12.81
N ILE A 75 -27.15 23.19 13.44
CA ILE A 75 -27.03 21.77 13.11
C ILE A 75 -27.52 20.99 14.34
N ASP A 76 -28.59 20.20 14.17
CA ASP A 76 -29.09 19.31 15.21
C ASP A 76 -28.10 18.15 15.37
N PRO A 77 -27.88 17.62 16.58
CA PRO A 77 -26.98 16.50 16.75
C PRO A 77 -27.35 15.22 15.98
N SER A 78 -28.59 15.16 15.46
CA SER A 78 -29.09 14.09 14.59
C SER A 78 -28.84 14.31 13.09
N ASP A 79 -28.37 15.48 12.68
CA ASP A 79 -28.14 15.81 11.27
C ASP A 79 -26.85 15.18 10.73
N ASP A 80 -26.90 14.76 9.47
CA ASP A 80 -25.73 14.33 8.72
C ASP A 80 -25.09 15.52 7.98
N VAL A 81 -23.75 15.58 7.99
CA VAL A 81 -22.99 16.61 7.26
C VAL A 81 -22.37 15.97 6.03
N VAL A 82 -22.77 16.42 4.84
CA VAL A 82 -22.22 15.97 3.55
C VAL A 82 -21.52 17.13 2.85
N ILE A 83 -20.22 16.97 2.59
CA ILE A 83 -19.44 17.93 1.80
C ILE A 83 -19.01 17.23 0.51
N ASN A 84 -19.54 17.69 -0.63
CA ASN A 84 -19.17 17.18 -1.95
C ASN A 84 -18.28 18.19 -2.67
N LEU A 85 -17.09 17.77 -3.06
CA LEU A 85 -16.19 18.55 -3.91
C LEU A 85 -16.15 17.93 -5.29
N ASP A 86 -16.90 18.54 -6.21
CA ASP A 86 -16.97 18.09 -7.60
C ASP A 86 -15.99 18.92 -8.44
N GLY A 87 -14.88 18.30 -8.83
CA GLY A 87 -13.97 18.88 -9.82
C GLY A 87 -14.44 18.55 -11.22
N GLU A 88 -15.34 19.36 -11.81
CA GLU A 88 -15.59 19.24 -13.25
C GLU A 88 -14.31 19.63 -14.01
N ALA A 89 -13.83 18.71 -14.85
CA ALA A 89 -12.72 18.94 -15.78
C ALA A 89 -13.17 19.93 -16.86
N GLY A 90 -13.17 21.23 -16.55
CA GLY A 90 -13.43 22.28 -17.51
C GLY A 90 -12.34 22.34 -18.59
N LEU A 91 -12.67 21.87 -19.80
CA LEU A 91 -12.06 22.17 -21.12
C LEU A 91 -10.56 22.56 -21.19
N GLY A 92 -9.68 21.92 -20.41
CA GLY A 92 -8.22 22.03 -20.57
C GLY A 92 -7.52 23.16 -19.81
N LEU A 93 -8.16 23.82 -18.86
CA LEU A 93 -7.48 24.70 -17.89
C LEU A 93 -7.55 23.99 -16.54
N GLY A 94 -6.44 23.45 -16.03
CA GLY A 94 -6.39 22.66 -14.80
C GLY A 94 -6.96 23.37 -13.58
N THR A 95 -8.28 23.28 -13.41
CA THR A 95 -9.02 23.84 -12.29
C THR A 95 -8.67 23.06 -11.04
N LYS A 96 -7.93 23.72 -10.13
CA LYS A 96 -7.73 23.21 -8.78
C LYS A 96 -8.89 23.70 -7.94
N ASN A 97 -9.71 22.78 -7.46
CA ASN A 97 -10.57 23.08 -6.33
C ASN A 97 -9.65 23.20 -5.10
N GLN A 98 -9.42 24.43 -4.65
CA GLN A 98 -8.64 24.71 -3.45
C GLN A 98 -9.58 25.14 -2.34
N ILE A 99 -9.72 24.30 -1.33
CA ILE A 99 -10.24 24.75 -0.04
C ILE A 99 -9.03 25.14 0.80
N ASN A 100 -8.86 26.45 0.97
CA ASN A 100 -7.73 27.00 1.73
C ASN A 100 -7.92 26.87 3.26
N TYR A 101 -9.17 26.74 3.72
CA TYR A 101 -9.50 26.63 5.14
C TYR A 101 -10.84 25.94 5.35
N LEU A 102 -10.83 24.69 5.78
CA LEU A 102 -12.01 24.03 6.37
C LEU A 102 -11.70 23.71 7.83
N GLN A 103 -12.25 24.52 8.74
CA GLN A 103 -12.17 24.28 10.17
C GLN A 103 -13.53 23.79 10.67
N ILE A 104 -13.64 22.48 10.91
CA ILE A 104 -14.76 21.91 11.69
C ILE A 104 -14.30 21.90 13.15
N ALA A 105 -14.33 23.05 13.81
CA ALA A 105 -13.96 23.15 15.21
C ALA A 105 -15.20 23.10 16.11
N ARG A 106 -15.14 22.29 17.16
CA ARG A 106 -15.92 22.59 18.38
C ARG A 106 -15.27 23.75 19.12
N TYR A 107 -16.11 24.68 19.55
CA TYR A 107 -15.83 25.52 20.71
C TYR A 107 -15.83 24.64 21.96
N ALA A 108 -14.85 24.83 22.85
CA ALA A 108 -14.72 24.08 24.09
C ALA A 108 -16.02 24.13 24.91
N GLY A 109 -16.75 23.01 25.01
CA GLY A 109 -17.87 22.83 25.93
C GLY A 109 -19.23 22.42 25.33
N ILE A 110 -19.41 22.37 24.01
CA ILE A 110 -20.67 21.91 23.40
C ILE A 110 -20.41 20.67 22.56
N ALA A 111 -21.03 19.57 22.96
CA ALA A 111 -20.95 18.34 22.22
C ALA A 111 -21.87 18.35 20.99
N VAL A 112 -21.37 18.81 19.84
CA VAL A 112 -22.02 18.55 18.55
C VAL A 112 -21.85 17.05 18.29
N GLN A 113 -22.86 16.25 18.62
CA GLN A 113 -22.96 14.88 18.11
C GLN A 113 -23.42 15.02 16.65
N THR A 114 -22.94 14.21 15.72
CA THR A 114 -23.55 14.11 14.39
C THR A 114 -23.66 12.63 14.11
N ASN A 115 -24.75 12.17 13.53
CA ASN A 115 -24.92 10.75 13.23
C ASN A 115 -23.91 10.27 12.17
N SER A 116 -23.61 11.12 11.18
CA SER A 116 -22.59 10.87 10.17
C SER A 116 -21.96 12.17 9.66
N THR A 117 -20.66 12.13 9.35
CA THR A 117 -19.97 13.15 8.56
C THR A 117 -19.35 12.47 7.34
N THR A 118 -19.81 12.85 6.15
CA THR A 118 -19.31 12.33 4.88
C THR A 118 -18.64 13.44 4.08
N PHE A 119 -17.41 13.19 3.65
CA PHE A 119 -16.65 14.04 2.75
C PHE A 119 -16.40 13.28 1.45
N ASN A 120 -17.01 13.73 0.36
CA ASN A 120 -16.82 13.14 -0.95
C ASN A 120 -15.98 14.08 -1.81
N VAL A 121 -14.89 13.58 -2.38
CA VAL A 121 -14.16 14.21 -3.47
C VAL A 121 -14.50 13.44 -4.74
N LEU A 122 -15.28 14.04 -5.61
CA LEU A 122 -15.71 13.44 -6.86
C LEU A 122 -15.04 14.13 -8.05
N GLY A 123 -14.71 13.34 -9.07
CA GLY A 123 -14.19 13.85 -10.34
C GLY A 123 -12.71 13.54 -10.56
N THR A 124 -12.23 13.81 -11.78
CA THR A 124 -10.90 13.40 -12.24
C THR A 124 -9.82 14.48 -12.09
N GLY A 125 -10.18 15.67 -11.61
CA GLY A 125 -9.26 16.81 -11.43
C GLY A 125 -8.42 16.74 -10.14
N SER A 126 -7.35 17.53 -10.06
CA SER A 126 -6.56 17.66 -8.82
C SER A 126 -7.23 18.65 -7.86
N SER A 127 -7.71 18.16 -6.72
CA SER A 127 -8.25 18.96 -5.62
C SER A 127 -7.19 19.11 -4.54
N THR A 128 -6.79 20.34 -4.20
CA THR A 128 -5.89 20.53 -3.05
C THR A 128 -6.75 20.87 -1.84
N PHE A 129 -6.76 19.98 -0.86
CA PHE A 129 -7.47 20.21 0.40
C PHE A 129 -6.45 20.64 1.46
N GLN A 130 -6.26 21.94 1.61
CA GLN A 130 -5.33 22.47 2.60
C GLN A 130 -6.04 22.68 3.94
N VAL A 131 -5.58 21.97 4.96
CA VAL A 131 -6.00 22.24 6.34
C VAL A 131 -4.88 23.02 7.03
N HIS A 132 -5.17 24.28 7.34
CA HIS A 132 -4.35 25.09 8.22
C HIS A 132 -4.76 24.83 9.68
N GLY A 133 -4.21 23.79 10.30
CA GLY A 133 -4.52 23.38 11.66
C GLY A 133 -4.81 21.88 11.79
N ASN A 134 -5.31 21.44 12.93
CA ASN A 134 -5.71 20.05 13.11
C ASN A 134 -7.06 19.80 12.44
N LEU A 135 -7.15 18.82 11.55
CA LEU A 135 -8.42 18.28 11.08
C LEU A 135 -8.78 17.11 11.98
N GLU A 136 -9.84 17.26 12.78
CA GLU A 136 -10.37 16.19 13.61
C GLU A 136 -11.76 15.81 13.09
N VAL A 137 -11.91 14.65 12.47
CA VAL A 137 -13.21 14.13 12.02
C VAL A 137 -13.65 13.02 12.99
N GLY A 138 -14.78 13.23 13.68
CA GLY A 138 -15.50 12.18 14.44
C GLY A 138 -15.23 12.06 15.96
N ARG A 139 -14.66 13.07 16.63
CA ARG A 139 -14.35 12.98 18.07
C ARG A 139 -15.60 12.66 18.94
N ASP A 140 -15.41 11.73 19.89
CA ASP A 140 -16.34 11.30 20.97
C ASP A 140 -17.21 10.06 20.70
N ASN A 141 -16.74 9.06 19.94
CA ASN A 141 -17.38 7.72 19.91
C ASN A 141 -18.82 7.67 19.33
N PHE A 142 -19.28 8.72 18.67
CA PHE A 142 -20.62 8.77 18.08
C PHE A 142 -20.54 9.31 16.65
N GLY A 143 -20.71 8.41 15.68
CA GLY A 143 -20.94 8.74 14.27
C GLY A 143 -20.04 7.99 13.27
N VAL A 144 -20.48 7.96 12.02
CA VAL A 144 -19.72 7.43 10.87
C VAL A 144 -18.95 8.57 10.21
N ALA A 145 -17.63 8.46 10.12
CA ALA A 145 -16.81 9.39 9.34
C ALA A 145 -16.45 8.71 8.02
N THR A 146 -16.97 9.21 6.90
CA THR A 146 -16.66 8.67 5.57
C THR A 146 -15.87 9.66 4.74
N TYR A 147 -14.69 9.29 4.27
CA TYR A 147 -14.00 9.99 3.19
C TYR A 147 -14.07 9.11 1.94
N ASN A 148 -14.69 9.60 0.87
CA ASN A 148 -14.70 8.90 -0.41
C ASN A 148 -14.00 9.75 -1.47
N GLN A 149 -12.95 9.22 -2.07
CA GLN A 149 -12.35 9.81 -3.26
C GLN A 149 -12.63 8.92 -4.47
N THR A 150 -13.19 9.48 -5.54
CA THR A 150 -13.40 8.78 -6.81
C THR A 150 -12.65 9.49 -7.93
N GLY A 151 -11.36 9.16 -8.08
CA GLY A 151 -10.47 9.84 -9.03
C GLY A 151 -9.85 11.12 -8.48
N GLY A 152 -9.09 11.81 -9.35
CA GLY A 152 -8.44 13.07 -9.02
C GLY A 152 -7.26 12.93 -8.05
N ASP A 153 -6.54 14.02 -7.83
CA ASP A 153 -5.47 14.04 -6.81
C ASP A 153 -5.95 14.83 -5.59
N THR A 154 -5.87 14.26 -4.39
CA THR A 154 -6.10 14.98 -3.12
C THR A 154 -4.79 15.06 -2.37
N ASP A 155 -4.36 16.27 -2.01
CA ASP A 155 -3.22 16.46 -1.11
C ASP A 155 -3.70 17.09 0.19
N PHE A 156 -3.65 16.32 1.28
CA PHE A 156 -3.82 16.81 2.65
C PHE A 156 -2.50 17.46 3.08
N ALA A 157 -2.21 18.63 2.52
CA ALA A 157 -1.05 19.41 2.89
C ALA A 157 -1.37 20.16 4.19
N ALA A 158 -1.05 19.57 5.33
CA ALA A 158 -1.16 20.28 6.59
C ALA A 158 -0.09 21.38 6.66
N GLY A 159 -0.53 22.64 6.75
CA GLY A 159 0.33 23.81 7.03
C GLY A 159 0.90 23.81 8.46
N GLY A 160 1.19 22.63 9.03
CA GLY A 160 1.72 22.42 10.37
C GLY A 160 0.82 21.65 11.35
N GLY A 161 -0.41 21.26 10.95
CA GLY A 161 -1.36 20.56 11.83
C GLY A 161 -1.42 19.03 11.66
N LEU A 162 -2.13 18.38 12.58
CA LEU A 162 -2.39 16.94 12.60
C LEU A 162 -3.71 16.63 11.89
N THR A 163 -3.70 15.79 10.85
CA THR A 163 -4.93 15.14 10.38
C THR A 163 -5.20 13.93 11.27
N GLN A 164 -6.36 13.91 11.93
CA GLN A 164 -6.83 12.80 12.77
C GLN A 164 -8.25 12.43 12.36
N ILE A 165 -8.44 11.17 11.96
CA ILE A 165 -9.75 10.57 11.78
C ILE A 165 -9.97 9.69 13.00
N ASN A 166 -10.94 10.03 13.83
CA ASN A 166 -11.24 9.33 15.06
C ASN A 166 -12.74 9.02 15.02
N ALA A 167 -13.15 7.79 14.69
CA ALA A 167 -14.56 7.42 14.62
C ALA A 167 -14.75 5.97 15.07
N ASP A 168 -15.94 5.66 15.61
CA ASP A 168 -16.29 4.30 16.04
C ASP A 168 -16.74 3.41 14.86
N ASN A 169 -16.79 3.94 13.63
CA ASN A 169 -17.01 3.21 12.36
C ASN A 169 -16.54 4.08 11.18
N GLY A 170 -15.28 4.52 11.22
CA GLY A 170 -14.70 5.31 10.13
C GLY A 170 -14.48 4.47 8.87
N LEU A 171 -14.93 4.99 7.72
CA LEU A 171 -14.55 4.51 6.40
C LEU A 171 -13.69 5.57 5.72
N PHE A 172 -12.43 5.25 5.46
CA PHE A 172 -11.60 6.05 4.58
C PHE A 172 -11.39 5.26 3.30
N GLU A 173 -12.09 5.63 2.23
CA GLU A 173 -12.06 4.94 0.95
C GLU A 173 -11.50 5.85 -0.15
N ILE A 174 -10.50 5.33 -0.86
CA ILE A 174 -9.99 5.90 -2.10
C ILE A 174 -10.31 4.89 -3.20
N SER A 175 -11.07 5.32 -4.19
CA SER A 175 -11.54 4.52 -5.33
C SER A 175 -11.09 5.18 -6.64
N GLY A 176 -9.76 5.25 -6.83
CA GLY A 176 -9.10 5.91 -7.97
C GLY A 176 -8.43 7.23 -7.61
N GLY A 177 -7.53 7.70 -8.49
CA GLY A 177 -6.77 8.94 -8.27
C GLY A 177 -5.57 8.78 -7.33
N THR A 178 -4.92 9.88 -6.96
CA THR A 178 -3.81 9.87 -5.97
C THR A 178 -4.23 10.66 -4.72
N SER A 179 -4.22 10.03 -3.56
CA SER A 179 -4.34 10.73 -2.28
C SER A 179 -2.99 10.79 -1.60
N ARG A 180 -2.55 11.99 -1.22
CA ARG A 180 -1.34 12.21 -0.44
C ARG A 180 -1.72 12.76 0.92
N ILE A 181 -1.33 12.03 1.94
CA ILE A 181 -1.57 12.39 3.33
C ILE A 181 -0.22 12.80 3.92
N ASN A 182 0.06 14.11 3.90
CA ASN A 182 1.31 14.69 4.38
C ASN A 182 1.18 15.04 5.88
N ARG A 183 2.02 14.44 6.75
CA ARG A 183 1.96 14.53 8.22
C ARG A 183 0.60 14.13 8.79
N THR A 184 0.45 12.86 9.14
CA THR A 184 -0.80 12.38 9.70
C THR A 184 -0.52 11.34 10.75
N LYS A 185 -1.17 11.54 11.90
CA LYS A 185 -1.35 10.50 12.89
C LYS A 185 -2.77 9.99 12.69
N ILE A 186 -2.91 8.89 11.96
CA ILE A 186 -4.19 8.16 11.94
C ILE A 186 -4.24 7.37 13.25
N SER A 187 -4.37 8.10 14.36
CA SER A 187 -4.71 7.50 15.63
C SER A 187 -6.21 7.63 15.83
N GLY A 188 -6.93 6.54 15.61
CA GLY A 188 -8.00 6.23 16.56
C GLY A 188 -7.30 6.11 17.92
N ASN A 189 -7.53 7.05 18.82
CA ASN A 189 -7.04 6.92 20.18
C ASN A 189 -8.27 6.77 21.06
N ILE A 190 -8.71 5.53 21.22
CA ILE A 190 -9.54 5.13 22.37
C ILE A 190 -8.56 4.85 23.53
N SER A 191 -7.94 5.91 24.04
CA SER A 191 -7.36 5.86 25.38
C SER A 191 -8.47 6.29 26.33
N ASN A 192 -9.22 5.30 26.84
CA ASN A 192 -10.43 5.38 27.69
C ASN A 192 -11.79 5.39 26.99
N VAL A 193 -12.22 4.25 26.42
CA VAL A 193 -13.64 3.85 26.45
C VAL A 193 -13.68 2.33 26.60
N GLY A 194 -14.34 1.85 27.67
CA GLY A 194 -14.36 0.44 28.04
C GLY A 194 -15.06 -0.44 27.00
N THR A 195 -14.47 -1.61 26.74
CA THR A 195 -15.13 -2.91 26.44
C THR A 195 -16.32 -2.98 25.46
N SER A 196 -16.66 -1.96 24.66
CA SER A 196 -17.87 -1.97 23.82
C SER A 196 -17.74 -1.40 22.41
N ALA A 197 -16.54 -1.14 21.88
CA ALA A 197 -16.41 -0.64 20.51
C ALA A 197 -16.56 -1.78 19.50
N THR A 198 -17.77 -2.05 19.03
CA THR A 198 -18.09 -2.98 17.92
C THR A 198 -17.76 -2.37 16.54
N GLY A 199 -16.78 -1.47 16.49
CA GLY A 199 -16.53 -0.56 15.39
C GLY A 199 -15.57 -1.09 14.34
N LEU A 200 -16.02 -1.34 13.12
CA LEU A 200 -15.19 -1.83 12.02
C LEU A 200 -14.59 -0.64 11.26
N ASN A 201 -13.48 -0.09 11.74
CA ASN A 201 -12.76 0.94 10.99
C ASN A 201 -12.14 0.34 9.74
N LYS A 202 -12.40 0.95 8.57
CA LYS A 202 -11.90 0.47 7.29
C LYS A 202 -11.12 1.55 6.57
N LEU A 203 -9.89 1.22 6.19
CA LEU A 203 -9.07 1.97 5.27
C LEU A 203 -9.00 1.22 3.94
N LYS A 204 -9.66 1.71 2.90
CA LYS A 204 -9.75 1.03 1.61
C LYS A 204 -9.07 1.85 0.51
N VAL A 205 -8.20 1.20 -0.26
CA VAL A 205 -7.54 1.76 -1.45
C VAL A 205 -7.85 0.86 -2.64
N SER A 206 -8.77 1.29 -3.50
CA SER A 206 -9.22 0.55 -4.67
C SER A 206 -8.91 1.29 -5.98
N GLY A 207 -8.03 0.74 -6.82
CA GLY A 207 -7.68 1.33 -8.14
C GLY A 207 -6.99 2.71 -8.13
N GLY A 208 -6.72 3.31 -6.96
CA GLY A 208 -5.99 4.57 -6.79
C GLY A 208 -4.69 4.38 -6.00
N GLU A 209 -3.98 5.46 -5.74
CA GLU A 209 -2.78 5.48 -4.88
C GLU A 209 -3.06 6.26 -3.60
N LEU A 210 -2.74 5.69 -2.43
CA LEU A 210 -2.68 6.38 -1.15
C LEU A 210 -1.23 6.44 -0.69
N THR A 211 -0.67 7.64 -0.60
CA THR A 211 0.62 7.86 0.05
C THR A 211 0.39 8.41 1.45
N VAL A 212 0.82 7.68 2.48
CA VAL A 212 0.81 8.13 3.86
C VAL A 212 2.24 8.45 4.29
N GLY A 213 2.51 9.72 4.56
CA GLY A 213 3.73 10.11 5.26
C GLY A 213 4.60 11.12 4.51
N LYS A 214 4.98 12.13 5.29
CA LYS A 214 6.14 13.02 5.11
C LYS A 214 6.28 13.82 6.41
N GLY A 215 6.82 13.21 7.47
CA GLY A 215 7.04 13.90 8.75
C GLY A 215 7.22 12.96 9.94
N ALA A 216 7.59 13.55 11.08
CA ALA A 216 8.30 12.89 12.18
C ALA A 216 7.62 11.66 12.80
N PHE A 217 6.32 11.39 12.64
CA PHE A 217 5.71 10.15 13.13
C PHE A 217 4.47 9.81 12.31
N VAL A 218 4.41 8.61 11.75
CA VAL A 218 3.19 8.08 11.11
C VAL A 218 2.92 6.71 11.71
N ASP A 219 2.03 6.69 12.70
CA ASP A 219 1.49 5.45 13.26
C ASP A 219 0.06 5.29 12.75
N ILE A 220 -0.28 4.10 12.24
CA ILE A 220 -1.64 3.66 12.02
C ILE A 220 -2.00 2.71 13.17
N ALA A 221 -2.81 3.19 14.10
CA ALA A 221 -3.34 2.36 15.17
C ALA A 221 -4.65 1.70 14.73
N MET A 222 -4.65 0.38 14.64
CA MET A 222 -5.80 -0.47 14.33
C MET A 222 -6.36 -1.08 15.62
N PHE A 223 -7.64 -1.44 15.59
CA PHE A 223 -8.34 -2.10 16.70
C PHE A 223 -9.09 -3.32 16.18
N GLU A 224 -9.79 -3.98 17.10
CA GLU A 224 -10.51 -5.23 16.86
C GLU A 224 -11.41 -5.13 15.61
N GLY A 225 -11.18 -6.01 14.63
CA GLY A 225 -11.94 -6.03 13.37
C GLY A 225 -11.69 -4.87 12.39
N SER A 226 -10.71 -3.99 12.66
CA SER A 226 -10.32 -2.95 11.70
C SER A 226 -9.66 -3.57 10.47
N THR A 227 -9.88 -3.02 9.28
CA THR A 227 -9.24 -3.50 8.03
C THR A 227 -8.49 -2.40 7.29
N ILE A 228 -7.35 -2.77 6.69
CA ILE A 228 -6.71 -2.02 5.60
C ILE A 228 -6.82 -2.88 4.34
N ASP A 229 -7.63 -2.46 3.38
CA ASP A 229 -7.92 -3.22 2.16
C ASP A 229 -7.34 -2.50 0.93
N VAL A 230 -6.29 -3.07 0.32
CA VAL A 230 -5.68 -2.55 -0.90
C VAL A 230 -6.09 -3.43 -2.08
N THR A 231 -7.07 -2.99 -2.88
CA THR A 231 -7.64 -3.78 -3.99
C THR A 231 -7.40 -3.14 -5.35
N GLY A 232 -6.41 -3.61 -6.11
CA GLY A 232 -6.06 -3.03 -7.42
C GLY A 232 -5.44 -1.62 -7.36
N GLY A 233 -5.27 -1.05 -6.16
CA GLY A 233 -4.64 0.24 -5.92
C GLY A 233 -3.21 0.12 -5.39
N LYS A 234 -2.65 1.22 -4.91
CA LYS A 234 -1.31 1.29 -4.32
C LYS A 234 -1.35 1.99 -2.97
N PHE A 235 -0.86 1.34 -1.93
CA PHE A 235 -0.61 1.97 -0.64
C PHE A 235 0.89 2.18 -0.48
N ILE A 236 1.30 3.42 -0.18
CA ILE A 236 2.70 3.80 0.00
C ILE A 236 2.85 4.41 1.39
N GLY A 237 3.53 3.71 2.28
CA GLY A 237 4.14 4.33 3.44
C GLY A 237 5.36 5.13 3.01
N ASN A 238 5.41 6.39 3.42
CA ASN A 238 6.54 7.28 3.16
C ASN A 238 6.96 7.90 4.49
N GLY A 239 7.56 7.05 5.34
CA GLY A 239 8.05 7.43 6.66
C GLY A 239 9.08 8.57 6.60
N SER A 240 9.19 9.31 7.70
CA SER A 240 10.30 10.26 7.87
C SER A 240 11.61 9.49 7.95
N VAL A 241 12.71 10.19 7.66
CA VAL A 241 14.07 9.66 7.85
C VAL A 241 14.38 9.22 9.28
N SER A 242 13.59 9.71 10.25
CA SER A 242 13.74 9.42 11.67
C SER A 242 12.81 8.31 12.16
N ASP A 243 11.70 8.07 11.47
CA ASP A 243 10.58 7.27 11.97
C ASP A 243 9.84 6.64 10.79
N GLY A 244 9.91 5.32 10.70
CA GLY A 244 9.21 4.54 9.69
C GLY A 244 7.69 4.56 9.84
N LEU A 245 6.96 4.13 8.81
CA LEU A 245 5.52 3.88 8.94
C LEU A 245 5.31 2.61 9.75
N ARG A 246 4.62 2.77 10.87
CA ARG A 246 4.26 1.69 11.77
C ARG A 246 2.76 1.43 11.76
N ILE A 247 2.38 0.17 11.69
CA ILE A 247 0.99 -0.28 11.83
C ILE A 247 0.89 -1.15 13.08
N ASP A 248 0.11 -0.66 14.04
CA ASP A 248 -0.09 -1.29 15.34
C ASP A 248 -1.52 -1.81 15.46
N ASP A 249 -1.70 -3.11 15.63
CA ASP A 249 -2.91 -3.65 16.23
C ASP A 249 -2.88 -3.42 17.74
N ARG A 250 -3.76 -2.54 18.22
CA ARG A 250 -3.94 -2.22 19.65
C ARG A 250 -5.17 -2.89 20.24
N SER A 251 -5.68 -3.95 19.61
CA SER A 251 -6.76 -4.77 20.13
C SER A 251 -6.47 -5.27 21.56
N TYR A 252 -7.48 -5.26 22.41
CA TYR A 252 -7.34 -5.70 23.79
C TYR A 252 -7.37 -7.24 23.87
N VAL A 253 -6.47 -7.83 24.66
CA VAL A 253 -6.42 -9.30 24.82
C VAL A 253 -7.65 -9.78 25.58
N GLY A 254 -8.46 -10.58 24.89
CA GLY A 254 -9.77 -11.06 25.36
C GLY A 254 -10.86 -11.02 24.28
N ALA A 255 -10.62 -10.32 23.18
CA ALA A 255 -11.53 -10.11 22.05
C ALA A 255 -11.89 -11.36 21.20
N GLY A 256 -11.27 -12.52 21.43
CA GLY A 256 -11.30 -13.62 20.46
C GLY A 256 -10.42 -13.29 19.24
N ASP A 257 -10.56 -14.06 18.15
CA ASP A 257 -9.74 -13.98 16.92
C ASP A 257 -10.04 -12.74 16.05
N ARG A 258 -10.46 -11.65 16.66
CA ARG A 258 -10.89 -10.43 15.96
C ARG A 258 -9.78 -9.42 15.82
N ARG A 259 -8.63 -9.86 15.30
CA ARG A 259 -7.47 -8.99 15.08
C ARG A 259 -7.73 -7.99 13.96
N ALA A 260 -6.94 -6.92 13.96
CA ALA A 260 -6.81 -6.05 12.81
C ALA A 260 -6.32 -6.84 11.60
N THR A 261 -6.86 -6.58 10.40
CA THR A 261 -6.47 -7.29 9.18
C THR A 261 -5.97 -6.32 8.10
N ILE A 262 -4.88 -6.66 7.44
CA ILE A 262 -4.39 -5.98 6.24
C ILE A 262 -4.57 -6.94 5.07
N ASN A 263 -5.36 -6.57 4.07
CA ASN A 263 -5.60 -7.38 2.88
C ASN A 263 -5.04 -6.66 1.64
N VAL A 264 -4.16 -7.31 0.90
CA VAL A 264 -3.61 -6.79 -0.36
C VAL A 264 -4.04 -7.70 -1.50
N SER A 265 -4.93 -7.22 -2.38
CA SER A 265 -5.51 -8.00 -3.48
C SER A 265 -5.45 -7.30 -4.84
N GLY A 266 -4.66 -7.79 -5.79
CA GLY A 266 -4.52 -7.16 -7.12
C GLY A 266 -3.81 -5.79 -7.14
N GLY A 267 -3.47 -5.23 -5.97
CA GLY A 267 -2.79 -3.95 -5.80
C GLY A 267 -1.36 -4.10 -5.28
N SER A 268 -0.78 -3.01 -4.76
CA SER A 268 0.53 -3.04 -4.10
C SER A 268 0.57 -2.28 -2.78
N MET A 269 1.31 -2.78 -1.79
CA MET A 269 1.59 -2.12 -0.53
C MET A 269 3.11 -2.04 -0.32
N THR A 270 3.65 -0.87 0.04
CA THR A 270 5.09 -0.65 0.21
C THR A 270 5.37 0.38 1.31
N GLY A 271 6.63 0.42 1.79
CA GLY A 271 7.10 1.41 2.76
C GLY A 271 6.49 1.27 4.15
N ILE A 272 6.13 0.04 4.53
CA ILE A 272 5.85 -0.32 5.92
C ILE A 272 7.17 -0.75 6.56
N ASP A 273 7.48 -0.22 7.74
CA ASP A 273 8.70 -0.52 8.49
C ASP A 273 8.44 -1.45 9.69
N ASP A 274 7.22 -1.41 10.24
CA ASP A 274 6.88 -2.15 11.45
C ASP A 274 5.40 -2.57 11.48
N LEU A 275 5.18 -3.88 11.65
CA LEU A 275 3.88 -4.53 11.81
C LEU A 275 3.79 -5.14 13.21
N ARG A 276 2.89 -4.60 14.04
CA ARG A 276 2.70 -5.08 15.42
C ARG A 276 1.31 -5.61 15.71
N GLY A 277 1.15 -6.92 15.66
CA GLY A 277 -0.10 -7.64 15.95
C GLY A 277 -1.12 -7.89 14.82
N PRO A 278 -1.11 -7.24 13.63
CA PRO A 278 -2.16 -7.48 12.65
C PRO A 278 -2.02 -8.86 11.96
N ILE A 279 -3.11 -9.33 11.37
CA ILE A 279 -3.10 -10.39 10.35
C ILE A 279 -2.88 -9.71 8.99
N VAL A 280 -1.89 -10.15 8.22
CA VAL A 280 -1.58 -9.64 6.88
C VAL A 280 -1.81 -10.74 5.86
N ASN A 281 -2.73 -10.51 4.94
CA ASN A 281 -3.06 -11.41 3.84
C ASN A 281 -2.69 -10.76 2.51
N VAL A 282 -1.86 -11.43 1.72
CA VAL A 282 -1.48 -10.98 0.38
C VAL A 282 -1.98 -11.99 -0.64
N THR A 283 -3.00 -11.62 -1.41
CA THR A 283 -3.71 -12.52 -2.35
C THR A 283 -3.85 -11.87 -3.72
N GLY A 284 -2.98 -12.23 -4.67
CA GLY A 284 -2.99 -11.67 -6.03
C GLY A 284 -2.48 -10.23 -6.17
N GLY A 285 -1.98 -9.63 -5.09
CA GLY A 285 -1.30 -8.33 -5.10
C GLY A 285 0.19 -8.44 -4.76
N SER A 286 0.88 -7.30 -4.61
CA SER A 286 2.30 -7.24 -4.23
C SER A 286 2.51 -6.55 -2.89
N PHE A 287 3.21 -7.20 -1.97
CA PHE A 287 3.70 -6.59 -0.74
C PHE A 287 5.21 -6.37 -0.86
N ILE A 288 5.66 -5.12 -0.82
CA ILE A 288 7.06 -4.74 -1.00
C ILE A 288 7.65 -4.42 0.37
N VAL A 289 8.68 -5.17 0.76
CA VAL A 289 9.36 -5.07 2.06
C VAL A 289 10.28 -3.85 2.06
N GLY A 290 10.06 -2.92 2.99
CA GLY A 290 10.81 -1.67 3.07
C GLY A 290 10.54 -0.69 1.92
N ASP A 291 11.17 0.48 1.98
CA ASP A 291 11.14 1.51 0.92
C ASP A 291 12.53 1.79 0.32
N GLY A 292 13.58 1.20 0.89
CA GLY A 292 14.96 1.36 0.43
C GLY A 292 15.62 2.68 0.67
N LEU A 293 15.01 3.57 1.44
CA LEU A 293 15.61 4.84 1.78
C LEU A 293 16.49 4.66 3.03
N GLN A 294 17.71 4.13 2.84
CA GLN A 294 18.74 4.19 3.86
C GLN A 294 19.02 5.65 4.19
N THR A 295 18.89 6.04 5.45
CA THR A 295 19.21 7.40 5.88
C THR A 295 20.67 7.41 6.32
N PRO A 296 21.58 8.01 5.53
CA PRO A 296 22.98 8.03 5.90
C PRO A 296 23.12 9.02 7.05
N GLY A 297 23.19 8.53 8.30
CA GLY A 297 23.69 9.32 9.43
C GLY A 297 22.73 9.64 10.58
N GLY A 298 21.55 9.05 10.66
CA GLY A 298 20.73 9.10 11.88
C GLY A 298 21.11 7.96 12.84
N GLY A 299 22.03 8.20 13.78
CA GLY A 299 22.68 7.16 14.61
C GLY A 299 21.82 6.39 15.63
N GLY A 300 20.58 6.02 15.30
CA GLY A 300 19.75 5.10 16.06
C GLY A 300 19.74 3.70 15.41
N PRO A 301 19.93 2.61 16.16
CA PRO A 301 19.94 1.24 15.63
C PRO A 301 18.57 0.70 15.18
N ASP A 302 17.48 1.48 15.33
CA ASP A 302 16.11 0.95 15.29
C ASP A 302 15.29 1.27 14.01
N PHE A 303 15.84 1.99 13.03
CA PHE A 303 15.06 2.45 11.84
C PHE A 303 15.78 2.23 10.51
N ASP A 304 16.39 1.07 10.35
CA ASP A 304 16.88 0.65 9.04
C ASP A 304 15.69 0.26 8.16
N ARG A 305 15.38 1.10 7.16
CA ARG A 305 14.24 0.91 6.22
C ARG A 305 14.43 -0.23 5.22
N THR A 306 15.49 -1.01 5.41
CA THR A 306 15.67 -2.33 4.82
C THR A 306 14.97 -3.43 5.63
N ILE A 307 14.48 -3.11 6.84
CA ILE A 307 13.91 -4.07 7.77
C ILE A 307 12.41 -3.84 7.90
N LEU A 308 11.64 -4.89 7.65
CA LEU A 308 10.26 -4.95 8.13
C LEU A 308 10.22 -5.74 9.44
N ASN A 309 9.99 -5.03 10.53
CA ASN A 309 9.80 -5.65 11.83
C ASN A 309 8.42 -6.29 11.89
N VAL A 310 8.37 -7.60 12.17
CA VAL A 310 7.13 -8.33 12.41
C VAL A 310 7.20 -8.81 13.84
N SER A 311 6.46 -8.12 14.72
CA SER A 311 6.58 -8.35 16.16
C SER A 311 5.21 -8.36 16.85
N PRO A 312 5.05 -9.04 17.98
CA PRO A 312 3.84 -8.93 18.77
C PRO A 312 3.79 -7.56 19.43
N TRP A 313 2.57 -7.09 19.72
CA TRP A 313 2.41 -5.91 20.56
C TRP A 313 2.86 -6.23 22.01
N VAL A 314 3.62 -5.33 22.63
CA VAL A 314 4.42 -5.56 23.85
C VAL A 314 3.56 -5.95 25.08
N ALA A 315 2.27 -5.64 25.08
CA ALA A 315 1.36 -6.09 26.14
C ALA A 315 -0.11 -5.98 25.70
N PRO A 316 -0.95 -6.99 25.93
CA PRO A 316 -0.71 -8.22 26.71
C PRO A 316 -0.14 -9.42 25.91
N PRO A 317 0.49 -10.42 26.57
CA PRO A 317 1.03 -11.61 25.91
C PRO A 317 -0.09 -12.43 25.24
N GLY A 318 0.07 -12.69 23.94
CA GLY A 318 -0.83 -13.57 23.17
C GLY A 318 -1.34 -13.00 21.84
N LEU A 319 -1.04 -11.75 21.50
CA LEU A 319 -1.27 -11.25 20.14
C LEU A 319 -0.12 -11.69 19.24
N HIS A 320 -0.43 -12.56 18.28
CA HIS A 320 0.48 -13.01 17.23
C HIS A 320 0.26 -12.17 15.98
N THR A 321 1.35 -11.62 15.42
CA THR A 321 1.31 -11.08 14.05
C THR A 321 1.35 -12.26 13.10
N GLU A 322 0.38 -12.36 12.21
CA GLU A 322 0.35 -13.38 11.17
C GLU A 322 0.59 -12.71 9.83
N PHE A 323 1.52 -13.22 9.04
CA PHE A 323 1.73 -12.80 7.67
C PHE A 323 1.59 -14.01 6.77
N THR A 324 0.57 -14.00 5.90
CA THR A 324 0.24 -15.09 5.00
C THR A 324 0.25 -14.59 3.56
N LEU A 325 1.08 -15.24 2.74
CA LEU A 325 1.10 -15.11 1.30
C LEU A 325 0.28 -16.25 0.68
N SER A 326 -0.75 -15.92 -0.09
CA SER A 326 -1.61 -16.92 -0.73
C SER A 326 -1.84 -16.68 -2.22
N ASP A 327 -2.17 -17.75 -2.93
CA ASP A 327 -2.53 -17.79 -4.34
C ASP A 327 -1.51 -17.12 -5.28
N SER A 328 -1.94 -16.09 -6.02
CA SER A 328 -1.11 -15.29 -6.93
C SER A 328 -0.45 -14.09 -6.23
N GLY A 329 -0.47 -14.06 -4.89
CA GLY A 329 0.19 -13.02 -4.12
C GLY A 329 1.70 -13.02 -4.36
N LYS A 330 2.30 -11.83 -4.25
CA LYS A 330 3.73 -11.63 -4.43
C LYS A 330 4.32 -10.85 -3.26
N VAL A 331 5.44 -11.30 -2.72
CA VAL A 331 6.28 -10.51 -1.81
C VAL A 331 7.55 -10.11 -2.54
N VAL A 332 7.92 -8.83 -2.46
CA VAL A 332 9.10 -8.28 -3.13
C VAL A 332 10.08 -7.78 -2.09
N PHE A 333 11.34 -8.21 -2.23
CA PHE A 333 12.48 -7.76 -1.45
C PHE A 333 13.38 -6.89 -2.36
N PRO A 334 13.27 -5.55 -2.29
CA PRO A 334 14.13 -4.68 -3.05
C PRO A 334 15.60 -4.89 -2.67
N VAL A 335 16.47 -4.91 -3.67
CA VAL A 335 17.92 -4.92 -3.49
C VAL A 335 18.47 -3.53 -3.78
N PHE A 336 19.16 -2.97 -2.80
CA PHE A 336 19.59 -1.58 -2.79
C PHE A 336 20.93 -1.38 -3.50
N PRO A 337 21.31 -0.13 -3.83
CA PRO A 337 22.57 0.17 -4.51
C PRO A 337 23.83 -0.27 -3.74
N ASN A 338 23.72 -0.48 -2.43
CA ASN A 338 24.81 -1.00 -1.60
C ASN A 338 24.96 -2.54 -1.68
N GLY A 339 24.06 -3.23 -2.39
CA GLY A 339 24.04 -4.69 -2.54
C GLY A 339 23.33 -5.45 -1.42
N GLU A 340 22.73 -4.76 -0.46
CA GLU A 340 21.88 -5.36 0.58
C GLU A 340 20.44 -5.49 0.10
N ALA A 341 19.75 -6.55 0.51
CA ALA A 341 18.33 -6.73 0.26
C ALA A 341 17.53 -6.30 1.49
N ALA A 342 16.31 -5.83 1.27
CA ALA A 342 15.32 -5.75 2.34
C ALA A 342 15.07 -7.15 2.93
N TYR A 343 14.66 -7.23 4.18
CA TYR A 343 14.35 -8.49 4.85
C TYR A 343 13.29 -8.35 5.94
N PHE A 344 12.63 -9.46 6.27
CA PHE A 344 11.76 -9.55 7.44
C PHE A 344 12.58 -9.81 8.69
N ASP A 345 12.40 -9.00 9.73
CA ASP A 345 12.89 -9.29 11.08
C ASP A 345 11.73 -9.79 11.93
N VAL A 346 11.60 -11.11 12.00
CA VAL A 346 10.49 -11.82 12.66
C VAL A 346 10.85 -12.05 14.11
N LYS A 347 10.18 -11.33 15.01
CA LYS A 347 10.37 -11.46 16.45
C LYS A 347 9.53 -12.62 17.01
N ASN A 348 9.74 -12.95 18.29
CA ASN A 348 8.99 -14.00 18.99
C ASN A 348 7.47 -13.83 18.82
N ASN A 349 6.73 -14.91 18.59
CA ASN A 349 5.27 -14.92 18.44
C ASN A 349 4.75 -14.19 17.18
N ALA A 350 5.52 -14.17 16.11
CA ALA A 350 5.02 -13.83 14.79
C ALA A 350 5.11 -15.07 13.87
N ASP A 351 4.06 -15.30 13.10
CA ASP A 351 3.96 -16.38 12.13
C ASP A 351 4.14 -15.76 10.74
N LEU A 352 5.07 -16.33 9.96
CA LEU A 352 5.36 -15.90 8.60
C LEU A 352 5.24 -17.10 7.67
N ASP A 353 4.21 -17.10 6.84
CA ASP A 353 3.96 -18.10 5.80
C ASP A 353 4.04 -17.45 4.41
N LEU A 354 5.11 -17.78 3.69
CA LEU A 354 5.38 -17.37 2.31
C LEU A 354 5.20 -18.53 1.31
N SER A 355 4.56 -19.63 1.71
CA SER A 355 4.44 -20.84 0.88
C SER A 355 3.42 -20.74 -0.24
N GLY A 356 2.42 -19.86 -0.13
CA GLY A 356 1.27 -19.85 -1.04
C GLY A 356 1.39 -18.95 -2.27
N GLY A 357 2.46 -18.18 -2.46
CA GLY A 357 2.61 -17.26 -3.60
C GLY A 357 4.08 -17.00 -3.99
N THR A 358 4.36 -15.98 -4.80
CA THR A 358 5.72 -15.71 -5.32
C THR A 358 6.55 -14.84 -4.38
N VAL A 359 7.82 -15.21 -4.17
CA VAL A 359 8.81 -14.39 -3.48
C VAL A 359 9.85 -13.91 -4.48
N GLU A 360 10.03 -12.59 -4.59
CA GLU A 360 10.91 -11.98 -5.59
C GLU A 360 11.95 -11.08 -4.93
N LEU A 361 13.19 -11.12 -5.43
CA LEU A 361 14.20 -10.11 -5.17
C LEU A 361 14.21 -9.12 -6.33
N ASP A 362 13.96 -7.85 -6.05
CA ASP A 362 13.94 -6.80 -7.08
C ASP A 362 15.33 -6.16 -7.21
N PHE A 363 16.01 -6.47 -8.31
CA PHE A 363 17.35 -5.98 -8.64
C PHE A 363 17.36 -4.67 -9.44
N THR A 364 16.21 -4.01 -9.63
CA THR A 364 16.09 -2.81 -10.50
C THR A 364 17.09 -1.71 -10.12
N ASN A 365 17.40 -1.57 -8.83
CA ASN A 365 18.34 -0.56 -8.31
C ASN A 365 19.65 -1.16 -7.75
N ALA A 366 19.89 -2.45 -7.98
CA ALA A 366 21.02 -3.18 -7.41
C ALA A 366 22.30 -3.04 -8.25
N PRO A 367 23.49 -3.16 -7.64
CA PRO A 367 24.72 -3.39 -8.40
C PRO A 367 24.65 -4.74 -9.14
N PRO A 368 25.49 -4.95 -10.18
CA PRO A 368 25.58 -6.25 -10.84
C PRO A 368 25.87 -7.37 -9.82
N LEU A 369 25.13 -8.48 -9.95
CA LEU A 369 25.28 -9.63 -9.09
C LEU A 369 26.65 -10.28 -9.23
N ALA A 370 27.21 -10.70 -8.10
CA ALA A 370 28.45 -11.47 -8.03
C ALA A 370 28.21 -12.87 -7.45
N ILE A 371 28.88 -13.87 -8.00
CA ILE A 371 28.88 -15.23 -7.42
C ILE A 371 29.41 -15.16 -5.99
N GLY A 372 28.72 -15.82 -5.07
CA GLY A 372 28.99 -15.81 -3.63
C GLY A 372 28.35 -14.65 -2.86
N GLN A 373 27.67 -13.72 -3.54
CA GLN A 373 26.86 -12.70 -2.87
C GLN A 373 25.72 -13.37 -2.10
N LYS A 374 25.35 -12.79 -0.96
CA LYS A 374 24.37 -13.35 -0.02
C LYS A 374 23.26 -12.35 0.24
N PHE A 375 22.02 -12.82 0.24
CA PHE A 375 20.85 -12.02 0.61
C PHE A 375 20.13 -12.68 1.78
N THR A 376 19.98 -11.97 2.90
CA THR A 376 19.10 -12.43 3.97
C THR A 376 17.69 -12.01 3.61
N LEU A 377 16.73 -12.94 3.58
CA LEU A 377 15.32 -12.61 3.34
C LEU A 377 14.53 -12.55 4.65
N ILE A 378 14.88 -13.42 5.59
CA ILE A 378 14.21 -13.51 6.88
C ILE A 378 15.27 -13.69 7.96
N ARG A 379 15.18 -12.87 9.01
CA ARG A 379 15.84 -13.10 10.28
C ARG A 379 14.78 -13.47 11.31
N ALA A 380 14.78 -14.71 11.75
CA ALA A 380 13.89 -15.20 12.78
C ALA A 380 14.61 -15.18 14.14
N SER A 381 14.04 -14.45 15.11
CA SER A 381 14.59 -14.38 16.47
C SER A 381 13.78 -15.19 17.49
N GLY A 382 12.89 -16.10 17.03
CA GLY A 382 11.97 -16.86 17.89
C GLY A 382 11.86 -18.34 17.59
N LEU A 383 10.94 -19.00 18.32
CA LEU A 383 10.77 -20.47 18.29
C LEU A 383 9.95 -20.97 17.09
N ILE A 384 9.27 -20.09 16.37
CA ILE A 384 8.43 -20.45 15.23
C ILE A 384 9.26 -20.27 13.97
N GLU A 385 9.45 -21.35 13.23
CA GLU A 385 10.13 -21.31 11.95
C GLU A 385 9.18 -20.76 10.87
N PRO A 386 9.60 -19.75 10.08
CA PRO A 386 8.83 -19.31 8.93
C PRO A 386 8.63 -20.46 7.94
N THR A 387 7.47 -20.51 7.30
CA THR A 387 7.19 -21.45 6.23
C THR A 387 7.48 -20.76 4.90
N VAL A 388 8.49 -21.22 4.16
CA VAL A 388 8.84 -20.67 2.85
C VAL A 388 9.10 -21.83 1.89
N SER A 389 8.46 -21.81 0.72
CA SER A 389 8.78 -22.73 -0.36
C SER A 389 9.92 -22.17 -1.20
N THR A 390 10.97 -22.94 -1.42
CA THR A 390 12.09 -22.55 -2.30
C THR A 390 11.66 -22.43 -3.75
N ASP A 391 10.64 -23.19 -4.16
CA ASP A 391 10.11 -23.18 -5.52
C ASP A 391 9.48 -21.83 -5.90
N ASN A 392 9.13 -21.03 -4.89
CA ASN A 392 8.51 -19.73 -5.07
C ASN A 392 9.52 -18.58 -5.26
N ILE A 393 10.82 -18.85 -5.17
CA ILE A 393 11.89 -17.84 -5.23
C ILE A 393 12.62 -17.97 -6.57
N ALA A 394 12.25 -17.13 -7.54
CA ALA A 394 12.88 -17.15 -8.86
C ALA A 394 14.26 -16.45 -8.84
N PRO A 395 15.33 -17.05 -9.40
CA PRO A 395 16.62 -16.39 -9.55
C PRO A 395 16.64 -15.44 -10.77
N PRO A 396 17.49 -14.40 -10.72
CA PRO A 396 17.76 -13.54 -11.88
C PRO A 396 18.38 -14.33 -13.05
N PRO A 397 18.16 -13.88 -14.30
CA PRO A 397 18.74 -14.55 -15.47
C PRO A 397 20.27 -14.72 -15.35
N GLY A 398 20.75 -15.95 -15.57
CA GLY A 398 22.18 -16.29 -15.51
C GLY A 398 22.70 -16.67 -14.12
N PHE A 399 21.85 -16.63 -13.10
CA PHE A 399 22.18 -17.03 -11.73
C PHE A 399 21.23 -18.12 -11.23
N ALA A 400 21.65 -18.83 -10.18
CA ALA A 400 20.81 -19.74 -9.43
C ALA A 400 20.92 -19.45 -7.93
N TRP A 401 19.92 -19.88 -7.16
CA TRP A 401 19.92 -19.79 -5.71
C TRP A 401 20.49 -21.07 -5.10
N ASP A 402 21.45 -20.90 -4.20
CA ASP A 402 21.85 -21.93 -3.26
C ASP A 402 21.13 -21.71 -1.93
N PHE A 403 20.33 -22.71 -1.54
CA PHE A 403 19.53 -22.72 -0.31
C PHE A 403 20.23 -23.45 0.85
N THR A 404 21.51 -23.81 0.71
CA THR A 404 22.28 -24.49 1.77
C THR A 404 22.27 -23.73 3.09
N ASN A 405 22.25 -22.39 3.04
CA ASN A 405 22.18 -21.52 4.22
C ASN A 405 20.77 -20.96 4.49
N PHE A 406 19.73 -21.60 3.94
CA PHE A 406 18.34 -21.19 4.12
C PHE A 406 17.73 -21.84 5.38
N VAL A 407 18.31 -21.54 6.54
CA VAL A 407 17.96 -22.15 7.84
C VAL A 407 17.95 -21.10 8.96
N ALA A 408 17.22 -21.38 10.05
CA ALA A 408 17.20 -20.47 11.20
C ALA A 408 18.62 -20.24 11.80
N PRO A 409 18.91 -19.03 12.33
CA PRO A 409 18.02 -17.88 12.45
C PRO A 409 17.97 -16.99 11.20
N ASP A 410 18.85 -17.18 10.22
CA ASP A 410 18.95 -16.33 9.03
C ASP A 410 18.67 -17.15 7.77
N TYR A 411 17.49 -16.97 7.18
CA TYR A 411 17.12 -17.61 5.92
C TYR A 411 17.76 -16.83 4.77
N ARG A 412 18.92 -17.33 4.31
CA ARG A 412 19.78 -16.66 3.33
C ARG A 412 19.77 -17.36 1.98
N LEU A 413 19.77 -16.55 0.93
CA LEU A 413 20.03 -16.97 -0.44
C LEU A 413 21.48 -16.66 -0.78
N ASP A 414 22.20 -17.66 -1.29
CA ASP A 414 23.52 -17.47 -1.87
C ASP A 414 23.41 -17.45 -3.40
N VAL A 415 24.00 -16.43 -4.02
CA VAL A 415 24.11 -16.32 -5.47
C VAL A 415 25.17 -17.31 -5.95
N ILE A 416 24.77 -18.29 -6.74
CA ILE A 416 25.70 -19.15 -7.47
C ILE A 416 25.58 -18.88 -8.97
N ALA A 417 26.61 -19.25 -9.73
CA ALA A 417 26.45 -19.29 -11.18
C ALA A 417 25.28 -20.23 -11.49
N ALA A 418 24.34 -19.80 -12.34
CA ALA A 418 23.49 -20.78 -12.97
C ALA A 418 24.44 -21.75 -13.69
N THR A 419 24.35 -23.03 -13.38
CA THR A 419 24.92 -24.03 -14.28
C THR A 419 24.27 -23.72 -15.61
N ALA A 420 25.06 -23.24 -16.58
CA ALA A 420 24.53 -22.95 -17.91
C ALA A 420 23.94 -24.27 -18.39
N GLY A 421 22.62 -24.37 -18.35
CA GLY A 421 21.89 -25.53 -18.85
C GLY A 421 22.40 -25.77 -20.26
N ILE A 422 22.59 -27.02 -20.61
CA ILE A 422 23.04 -27.33 -21.95
C ILE A 422 21.95 -26.80 -22.89
N PRO A 423 22.27 -25.96 -23.88
CA PRO A 423 21.21 -25.45 -24.75
C PRO A 423 20.49 -26.64 -25.39
N GLY A 424 19.18 -26.75 -25.24
CA GLY A 424 18.41 -27.92 -25.69
C GLY A 424 18.03 -28.94 -24.60
N ASP A 425 18.57 -28.82 -23.38
CA ASP A 425 18.17 -29.57 -22.18
C ASP A 425 16.94 -28.86 -21.57
N PHE A 426 15.77 -29.30 -21.99
CA PHE A 426 14.46 -28.74 -21.63
C PHE A 426 13.86 -29.38 -20.38
N THR A 427 14.35 -30.54 -19.97
CA THR A 427 13.97 -31.23 -18.74
C THR A 427 14.86 -30.82 -17.56
N GLY A 428 16.05 -30.29 -17.82
CA GLY A 428 17.02 -29.82 -16.83
C GLY A 428 17.80 -30.94 -16.16
N GLU A 429 17.85 -32.13 -16.74
CA GLU A 429 18.54 -33.29 -16.15
C GLU A 429 20.03 -33.37 -16.46
N GLY A 430 20.55 -32.41 -17.22
CA GLY A 430 21.97 -32.28 -17.51
C GLY A 430 22.42 -33.10 -18.71
N ASP A 431 21.50 -33.46 -19.61
CA ASP A 431 21.76 -33.99 -20.94
C ASP A 431 20.69 -33.54 -21.93
N VAL A 432 20.98 -33.68 -23.23
CA VAL A 432 20.06 -33.30 -24.32
C VAL A 432 19.67 -34.55 -25.08
N ASP A 433 18.51 -35.13 -24.78
CA ASP A 433 18.11 -36.45 -25.25
C ASP A 433 16.65 -36.54 -25.75
N GLY A 434 16.12 -37.76 -25.91
CA GLY A 434 14.75 -37.94 -26.39
C GLY A 434 13.67 -37.33 -25.49
N ALA A 435 13.91 -37.21 -24.18
CA ALA A 435 12.99 -36.63 -23.21
C ALA A 435 12.82 -35.13 -23.48
N ASP A 436 13.91 -34.40 -23.74
CA ASP A 436 13.88 -32.98 -24.10
C ASP A 436 13.07 -32.73 -25.36
N PHE A 437 13.28 -33.55 -26.38
CA PHE A 437 12.49 -33.45 -27.62
C PHE A 437 11.00 -33.56 -27.34
N LEU A 438 10.58 -34.46 -26.45
CA LEU A 438 9.18 -34.62 -26.08
C LEU A 438 8.66 -33.44 -25.26
N THR A 439 9.48 -32.88 -24.36
CA THR A 439 9.18 -31.65 -23.59
C THR A 439 8.95 -30.49 -24.55
N TRP A 440 9.84 -30.28 -25.52
CA TRP A 440 9.64 -29.29 -26.59
C TRP A 440 8.37 -29.56 -27.42
N GLN A 441 8.12 -30.81 -27.84
CA GLN A 441 6.92 -31.15 -28.62
C GLN A 441 5.61 -30.86 -27.88
N ARG A 442 5.61 -31.00 -26.55
CA ARG A 442 4.45 -30.64 -25.69
C ARG A 442 4.32 -29.14 -25.46
N GLY A 443 5.29 -28.34 -25.92
CA GLY A 443 5.35 -26.90 -25.69
C GLY A 443 5.83 -26.54 -24.29
N GLU A 444 6.52 -27.44 -23.61
CA GLU A 444 7.03 -27.29 -22.24
C GLU A 444 8.47 -26.74 -22.22
N SER A 445 9.13 -26.53 -23.37
CA SER A 445 10.41 -25.81 -23.40
C SER A 445 10.21 -24.33 -23.01
N THR A 446 11.28 -23.66 -22.59
CA THR A 446 11.22 -22.30 -22.01
C THR A 446 10.49 -21.28 -22.89
N ASN A 447 10.60 -21.39 -24.22
CA ASN A 447 9.94 -20.48 -25.16
C ASN A 447 8.70 -21.12 -25.82
N GLY A 448 8.26 -22.28 -25.36
CA GLY A 448 7.28 -23.15 -26.02
C GLY A 448 7.85 -23.85 -27.26
N ALA A 449 7.00 -24.57 -28.00
CA ALA A 449 7.38 -25.38 -29.17
C ALA A 449 7.83 -24.54 -30.40
N THR A 450 8.86 -23.73 -30.23
CA THR A 450 9.37 -22.80 -31.24
C THR A 450 10.43 -23.47 -32.12
N PRO A 451 10.60 -23.01 -33.36
CA PRO A 451 11.71 -23.46 -34.21
C PRO A 451 13.09 -23.15 -33.61
N GLY A 452 13.21 -22.08 -32.82
CA GLY A 452 14.46 -21.72 -32.15
C GLY A 452 14.88 -22.76 -31.12
N ASP A 453 13.95 -23.16 -30.24
CA ASP A 453 14.20 -24.22 -29.25
C ASP A 453 14.50 -25.56 -29.94
N LEU A 454 13.79 -25.91 -31.01
CA LEU A 454 14.10 -27.12 -31.79
C LEU A 454 15.53 -27.12 -32.33
N GLN A 455 16.01 -25.97 -32.84
CA GLN A 455 17.37 -25.84 -33.33
C GLN A 455 18.38 -26.02 -32.19
N LEU A 456 18.14 -25.43 -31.02
CA LEU A 456 18.99 -25.62 -29.84
C LEU A 456 19.08 -27.09 -29.43
N PHE A 457 17.95 -27.79 -29.39
CA PHE A 457 17.90 -29.23 -29.17
C PHE A 457 18.73 -30.00 -30.21
N GLN A 458 18.54 -29.72 -31.50
CA GLN A 458 19.26 -30.41 -32.58
C GLN A 458 20.77 -30.18 -32.53
N ASP A 459 21.20 -28.95 -32.25
CA ASP A 459 22.60 -28.57 -32.21
C ASP A 459 23.35 -29.23 -31.04
N ASN A 460 22.63 -29.62 -29.99
CA ASN A 460 23.20 -30.17 -28.77
C ASN A 460 22.75 -31.60 -28.47
N TYR A 461 21.98 -32.27 -29.34
CA TYR A 461 21.53 -33.64 -29.08
C TYR A 461 22.69 -34.61 -28.79
N GLY A 462 22.56 -35.36 -27.70
CA GLY A 462 23.58 -36.27 -27.18
C GLY A 462 24.72 -35.59 -26.42
N THR A 463 24.66 -34.28 -26.22
CA THR A 463 25.56 -33.61 -25.27
C THR A 463 25.09 -33.86 -23.85
N THR A 464 26.05 -34.13 -22.97
CA THR A 464 25.84 -34.28 -21.54
C THR A 464 26.66 -33.22 -20.83
N ALA A 465 26.14 -32.67 -19.73
CA ALA A 465 26.86 -31.70 -18.94
C ALA A 465 28.12 -32.42 -18.48
N SER A 466 29.28 -31.93 -18.92
CA SER A 466 30.55 -32.53 -18.54
C SER A 466 30.72 -32.30 -17.05
N THR A 467 30.20 -33.24 -16.26
CA THR A 467 30.51 -33.39 -14.86
C THR A 467 31.96 -33.89 -14.82
N ALA A 468 32.88 -32.97 -15.07
CA ALA A 468 34.26 -33.11 -14.66
C ALA A 468 34.29 -33.05 -13.13
N VAL A 469 33.68 -34.06 -12.49
CA VAL A 469 34.03 -34.39 -11.12
C VAL A 469 35.45 -34.92 -11.25
N ALA A 470 36.42 -34.02 -11.10
CA ALA A 470 37.74 -34.40 -10.63
C ALA A 470 37.56 -34.94 -9.22
N THR A 471 36.90 -36.10 -9.07
CA THR A 471 37.21 -36.97 -7.96
C THR A 471 38.70 -37.20 -8.14
N SER A 472 39.49 -36.66 -7.23
CA SER A 472 40.88 -37.05 -7.12
C SER A 472 40.84 -38.56 -7.02
N VAL A 473 41.11 -39.24 -8.14
CA VAL A 473 41.18 -40.69 -8.17
C VAL A 473 42.22 -41.00 -7.11
N PRO A 474 41.84 -41.62 -5.97
CA PRO A 474 42.80 -41.89 -4.92
C PRO A 474 43.92 -42.66 -5.58
N GLU A 475 45.14 -42.11 -5.51
CA GLU A 475 46.28 -42.67 -6.23
C GLU A 475 46.26 -44.18 -6.04
N PRO A 476 46.25 -44.97 -7.14
CA PRO A 476 45.99 -46.39 -7.04
C PRO A 476 46.87 -47.00 -5.96
N THR A 477 46.24 -47.67 -4.98
CA THR A 477 46.93 -48.51 -4.00
C THR A 477 47.83 -49.56 -4.66
N SER A 478 47.76 -49.73 -5.98
CA SER A 478 48.72 -50.47 -6.79
C SER A 478 50.15 -49.91 -6.74
N ALA A 479 50.38 -48.61 -6.56
CA ALA A 479 51.74 -48.08 -6.33
C ALA A 479 52.32 -48.59 -4.99
N LEU A 480 51.49 -48.57 -3.94
CA LEU A 480 51.85 -49.14 -2.64
C LEU A 480 52.06 -50.66 -2.72
N LEU A 481 51.18 -51.39 -3.40
CA LEU A 481 51.31 -52.84 -3.61
C LEU A 481 52.54 -53.19 -4.45
N LEU A 482 52.90 -52.37 -5.44
CA LEU A 482 54.10 -52.55 -6.24
C LEU A 482 55.36 -52.40 -5.37
N VAL A 483 55.42 -51.37 -4.53
CA VAL A 483 56.54 -51.16 -3.58
C VAL A 483 56.63 -52.33 -2.59
N ILE A 484 55.51 -52.77 -2.02
CA ILE A 484 55.45 -53.94 -1.13
C ILE A 484 55.92 -55.20 -1.87
N GLY A 485 55.47 -55.41 -3.11
CA GLY A 485 55.91 -56.53 -3.95
C GLY A 485 57.42 -56.51 -4.22
N MET A 486 58.01 -55.35 -4.50
CA MET A 486 59.45 -55.21 -4.70
C MET A 486 60.24 -55.55 -3.43
N MET A 487 59.74 -55.19 -2.24
CA MET A 487 60.38 -55.56 -0.97
C MET A 487 60.43 -57.08 -0.75
N PHE A 488 59.38 -57.81 -1.15
CA PHE A 488 59.36 -59.27 -1.03
C PHE A 488 60.24 -59.99 -2.07
N VAL A 489 60.40 -59.42 -3.27
CA VAL A 489 61.26 -60.00 -4.32
C VAL A 489 62.74 -59.74 -4.02
N GLY A 490 63.10 -58.56 -3.50
CA GLY A 490 64.49 -58.19 -3.18
C GLY A 490 65.14 -59.05 -2.08
N ASN A 491 64.36 -59.57 -1.13
CA ASN A 491 64.89 -60.35 -0.01
C ASN A 491 65.26 -61.82 -0.34
N ARG A 492 65.09 -62.29 -1.58
CA ARG A 492 65.45 -63.67 -1.96
C ARG A 492 66.91 -63.86 -2.40
N SER A 493 67.73 -62.81 -2.50
CA SER A 493 69.09 -62.89 -3.02
C SER A 493 70.18 -62.69 -1.95
N SER A 494 70.28 -63.60 -0.98
CA SER A 494 71.54 -63.76 -0.20
C SER A 494 71.61 -65.11 0.49
N LYS A 495 71.81 -66.18 -0.29
CA LYS A 495 72.56 -67.35 0.19
C LYS A 495 73.66 -67.63 -0.81
N LYS A 496 74.85 -67.09 -0.54
CA LYS A 496 76.10 -67.65 -1.05
C LYS A 496 76.94 -68.06 0.15
N SER A 497 77.18 -69.37 0.19
CA SER A 497 78.23 -70.15 0.86
C SER A 497 78.58 -69.81 2.29
#